data_AF-A0A3D0SUH2-F1
#
_entry.id   AF-A0A3D0SUH2-F1
#
_cell.length_a   1.000
_cell.length_b   1.000
_cell.length_c   1.000
_cell.angle_alpha   90.00
_cell.angle_beta   90.00
_cell.angle_gamma   90.00
#
_symmetry.space_group_name_H-M   'P 1'
#
loop_
_entity.id
_entity.type
_entity.pdbx_description
1 polymer ?
#
loop_
_entity_poly.entity_id
_entity_poly.type
_entity_poly.pdbx_seq_one_letter_code
_entity_poly.pdbx_strand_id
1 'polypeptide(L)'
;GSPQGSVSGSPITAAADPANVGTAAIAPPAVNDIYDANLLNKIEIRFTSATQFDVFDVTQGTTLASGMSYTSGGNITYNGWTTQITDDPGPPSSTPQAGDIFQIKNDGDAFQIMNNQGGIGDNRNALELVKLETKQQLMGGNNYRGVYSQMIAEVGAQGRRVENTLVSQEALLEQSTLTRESISGVNLDEEAANLVRFQQAYEAAAQIIQTSNALFSTLLEAVKG
;
A
#
# COMPACT_ATOMS: atom_id res chain seq x y z
N GLY A 1 -3.59 -27.11 8.55
CA GLY A 1 -4.73 -26.20 8.75
C GLY A 1 -4.18 -24.90 9.27
N SER A 2 -4.15 -23.87 8.44
CA SER A 2 -3.60 -22.57 8.81
C SER A 2 -4.63 -21.81 9.66
N PRO A 3 -4.21 -21.17 10.77
CA PRO A 3 -5.11 -20.37 11.59
C PRO A 3 -5.48 -19.09 10.81
N GLN A 4 -6.76 -18.94 10.45
CA GLN A 4 -7.27 -17.64 10.03
C GLN A 4 -7.46 -16.79 11.29
N GLY A 5 -6.48 -15.93 11.57
CA GLY A 5 -6.66 -14.84 12.52
C GLY A 5 -7.78 -13.95 12.01
N SER A 6 -8.92 -13.97 12.69
CA SER A 6 -9.98 -12.99 12.51
C SER A 6 -9.49 -11.67 13.09
N VAL A 7 -9.28 -10.67 12.23
CA VAL A 7 -9.05 -9.29 12.67
C VAL A 7 -10.39 -8.58 12.53
N SER A 8 -11.09 -8.39 13.65
CA SER A 8 -12.36 -7.65 13.71
C SER A 8 -12.40 -6.82 14.98
N GLY A 9 -12.61 -5.52 14.80
CA GLY A 9 -12.96 -4.58 15.85
C GLY A 9 -13.46 -3.29 15.18
N SER A 10 -14.65 -2.82 15.53
CA SER A 10 -14.92 -1.38 15.46
C SER A 10 -14.18 -0.75 16.64
N PRO A 11 -13.58 0.45 16.50
CA PRO A 11 -12.78 1.06 17.57
C PRO A 11 -13.60 1.39 18.84
N ILE A 12 -14.93 1.32 18.74
CA ILE A 12 -15.86 1.57 19.83
C ILE A 12 -16.98 0.53 19.85
N THR A 13 -17.41 0.15 21.04
CA THR A 13 -18.53 -0.76 21.31
C THR A 13 -19.53 -0.10 22.24
N ALA A 14 -20.74 -0.66 22.30
CA ALA A 14 -21.78 -0.26 23.23
C ALA A 14 -22.20 -1.43 24.11
N ALA A 15 -22.53 -1.16 25.38
CA ALA A 15 -23.10 -2.13 26.29
C ALA A 15 -24.07 -1.44 27.27
N ALA A 16 -25.13 -2.14 27.65
CA ALA A 16 -25.96 -1.76 28.79
C ALA A 16 -25.23 -2.14 30.09
N ASP A 17 -25.33 -1.32 31.13
CA ASP A 17 -24.83 -1.68 32.47
C ASP A 17 -25.66 -2.86 33.02
N PRO A 18 -25.02 -3.94 33.52
CA PRO A 18 -25.74 -5.06 34.13
C PRO A 18 -26.63 -4.68 35.32
N ALA A 19 -26.39 -3.52 35.95
CA ALA A 19 -27.20 -2.99 37.04
C ALA A 19 -28.48 -2.27 36.55
N ASN A 20 -28.67 -2.11 35.24
CA ASN A 20 -29.89 -1.50 34.69
C ASN A 20 -31.12 -2.30 35.10
N VAL A 21 -32.17 -1.55 35.47
CA VAL A 21 -33.47 -2.11 35.81
C VAL A 21 -34.34 -2.19 34.55
N GLY A 22 -34.14 -1.27 33.59
CA GLY A 22 -34.72 -1.35 32.26
C GLY A 22 -34.05 -2.39 31.37
N THR A 23 -34.82 -2.94 30.43
CA THR A 23 -34.40 -3.98 29.46
C THR A 23 -34.15 -3.42 28.07
N ALA A 24 -34.21 -2.09 27.90
CA ALA A 24 -33.90 -1.44 26.63
C ALA A 24 -32.52 -1.85 26.12
N ALA A 25 -32.42 -2.04 24.81
CA ALA A 25 -31.22 -2.50 24.14
C ALA A 25 -30.51 -1.34 23.45
N ILE A 26 -29.17 -1.29 23.57
CA ILE A 26 -28.33 -0.36 22.82
C ILE A 26 -27.78 -1.03 21.57
N ALA A 27 -27.89 -0.35 20.44
CA ALA A 27 -27.29 -0.78 19.18
C ALA A 27 -25.77 -0.50 19.17
N PRO A 28 -24.97 -1.31 18.45
CA PRO A 28 -23.58 -0.97 18.21
C PRO A 28 -23.44 0.43 17.57
N PRO A 29 -22.49 1.26 18.03
CA PRO A 29 -22.32 2.61 17.50
C PRO A 29 -21.72 2.55 16.09
N ALA A 30 -22.26 3.36 15.18
CA ALA A 30 -21.68 3.63 13.87
C ALA A 30 -20.75 4.83 13.95
N VAL A 31 -19.52 4.69 13.46
CA VAL A 31 -18.56 5.80 13.38
C VAL A 31 -18.83 6.61 12.11
N ASN A 32 -19.19 7.88 12.28
CA ASN A 32 -19.49 8.82 11.20
C ASN A 32 -18.31 9.76 10.90
N ASP A 33 -17.51 10.09 11.92
CA ASP A 33 -16.31 10.91 11.81
C ASP A 33 -15.15 10.25 12.56
N ILE A 34 -14.18 9.73 11.79
CA ILE A 34 -12.98 9.07 12.33
C ILE A 34 -11.93 10.08 12.85
N TYR A 35 -12.10 11.36 12.55
CA TYR A 35 -11.15 12.42 12.92
C TYR A 35 -11.58 13.21 14.16
N ASP A 36 -12.74 12.90 14.75
CA ASP A 36 -13.15 13.48 16.02
C ASP A 36 -12.12 13.13 17.10
N ALA A 37 -11.53 14.17 17.71
CA ALA A 37 -10.45 14.01 18.70
C ALA A 37 -10.90 13.22 19.95
N ASN A 38 -12.21 13.18 20.21
CA ASN A 38 -12.81 12.51 21.36
C ASN A 38 -13.50 11.19 21.00
N LEU A 39 -13.33 10.69 19.77
CA LEU A 39 -13.96 9.47 19.25
C LEU A 39 -13.79 8.26 20.19
N LEU A 40 -12.63 8.17 20.82
CA LEU A 40 -12.24 7.03 21.67
C LEU A 40 -12.56 7.24 23.15
N ASN A 41 -13.20 8.36 23.52
CA ASN A 41 -13.56 8.62 24.91
C ASN A 41 -14.65 7.64 25.36
N LYS A 42 -14.58 7.23 26.63
CA LYS A 42 -15.61 6.43 27.27
C LYS A 42 -16.77 7.35 27.61
N ILE A 43 -17.94 7.07 27.04
CA ILE A 43 -19.15 7.86 27.24
C ILE A 43 -20.19 7.02 27.97
N GLU A 44 -20.87 7.64 28.93
CA GLU A 44 -22.05 7.09 29.60
C GLU A 44 -23.29 7.91 29.20
N ILE A 45 -24.30 7.22 28.71
CA ILE A 45 -25.66 7.73 28.57
C ILE A 45 -26.40 7.33 29.84
N ARG A 46 -26.74 8.30 30.68
CA ARG A 46 -27.34 8.10 32.01
C ARG A 46 -28.78 8.56 32.00
N PHE A 47 -29.72 7.64 32.12
CA PHE A 47 -31.13 8.00 32.18
C PHE A 47 -31.47 8.64 33.53
N THR A 48 -32.06 9.84 33.48
CA THR A 48 -32.56 10.56 34.66
C THR A 48 -34.05 10.32 34.88
N SER A 49 -34.75 9.85 33.84
CA SER A 49 -36.15 9.39 33.87
C SER A 49 -36.39 8.49 32.65
N ALA A 50 -37.61 7.95 32.50
CA ALA A 50 -37.96 7.14 31.32
C ALA A 50 -37.96 7.91 29.99
N THR A 51 -37.90 9.23 30.02
CA THR A 51 -37.95 10.09 28.83
C THR A 51 -36.80 11.06 28.72
N GLN A 52 -35.82 11.01 29.64
CA GLN A 52 -34.68 11.91 29.63
C GLN A 52 -33.38 11.22 30.04
N PHE A 53 -32.29 11.66 29.43
CA PHE A 53 -30.94 11.22 29.77
C PHE A 53 -29.93 12.37 29.74
N ASP A 54 -28.84 12.16 30.45
CA ASP A 54 -27.64 12.97 30.37
C ASP A 54 -26.54 12.19 29.64
N VAL A 55 -25.56 12.90 29.07
CA VAL A 55 -24.40 12.32 28.41
C VAL A 55 -23.15 12.76 29.13
N PHE A 56 -22.41 11.80 29.66
CA PHE A 56 -21.23 12.03 30.48
C PHE A 56 -19.99 11.43 29.82
N ASP A 57 -18.98 12.26 29.60
CA ASP A 57 -17.66 11.81 29.19
C ASP A 57 -16.88 11.37 30.43
N VAL A 58 -16.73 10.06 30.58
CA VAL A 58 -16.02 9.42 31.69
C VAL A 58 -14.51 9.63 31.56
N THR A 59 -13.98 9.68 30.34
CA THR A 59 -12.55 9.90 30.09
C THR A 59 -12.13 11.29 30.57
N GLN A 60 -12.94 12.31 30.27
CA GLN A 60 -12.66 13.71 30.62
C GLN A 60 -13.26 14.13 31.96
N GLY A 61 -14.22 13.36 32.51
CA GLY A 61 -14.95 13.71 33.72
C GLY A 61 -15.91 14.89 33.53
N THR A 62 -16.46 15.07 32.32
CA THR A 62 -17.30 16.22 31.96
C THR A 62 -18.67 15.81 31.45
N THR A 63 -19.69 16.62 31.71
CA THR A 63 -21.04 16.42 31.14
C THR A 63 -21.08 17.07 29.76
N LEU A 64 -21.33 16.27 28.72
CA LEU A 64 -21.46 16.74 27.33
C LEU A 64 -22.85 17.30 27.05
N ALA A 65 -23.88 16.71 27.64
CA ALA A 65 -25.27 17.17 27.53
C ALA A 65 -26.08 16.74 28.77
N SER A 66 -27.12 17.51 29.09
CA SER A 66 -28.04 17.18 30.19
C SER A 66 -29.49 17.46 29.82
N GLY A 67 -30.41 16.64 30.32
CA GLY A 67 -31.85 16.77 30.08
C GLY A 67 -32.27 16.47 28.63
N MET A 68 -31.50 15.64 27.92
CA MET A 68 -31.80 15.28 26.54
C MET A 68 -33.07 14.43 26.49
N SER A 69 -33.99 14.76 25.60
CA SER A 69 -35.21 13.97 25.41
C SER A 69 -34.88 12.61 24.78
N TYR A 70 -35.42 11.55 25.37
CA TYR A 70 -35.34 10.20 24.85
C TYR A 70 -36.53 9.90 23.93
N THR A 71 -36.25 9.24 22.81
CA THR A 71 -37.25 8.60 21.96
C THR A 71 -36.67 7.27 21.54
N SER A 72 -37.43 6.19 21.73
CA SER A 72 -37.03 4.83 21.36
C SER A 72 -36.64 4.75 19.89
N GLY A 73 -35.46 4.18 19.61
CA GLY A 73 -34.88 4.11 18.27
C GLY A 73 -34.38 5.45 17.71
N GLY A 74 -34.43 6.53 18.50
CA GLY A 74 -33.90 7.83 18.13
C GLY A 74 -32.37 7.83 18.08
N ASN A 75 -31.80 8.61 17.16
CA ASN A 75 -30.35 8.75 17.05
C ASN A 75 -29.78 9.51 18.24
N ILE A 76 -28.72 8.95 18.83
CA ILE A 76 -27.89 9.59 19.85
C ILE A 76 -26.49 9.75 19.26
N THR A 77 -26.06 10.99 19.02
CA THR A 77 -24.84 11.31 18.27
C THR A 77 -23.90 12.19 19.10
N TYR A 78 -22.72 11.66 19.42
CA TYR A 78 -21.65 12.37 20.14
C TYR A 78 -20.29 11.89 19.65
N ASN A 79 -19.26 12.73 19.76
CA ASN A 79 -17.86 12.39 19.48
C ASN A 79 -17.66 11.59 18.16
N GLY A 80 -18.26 12.06 17.07
CA GLY A 80 -18.12 11.43 15.75
C GLY A 80 -18.84 10.11 15.54
N TRP A 81 -19.59 9.57 16.52
CA TRP A 81 -20.36 8.33 16.39
C TRP A 81 -21.86 8.54 16.56
N THR A 82 -22.66 7.56 16.14
CA THR A 82 -24.11 7.51 16.38
C THR A 82 -24.54 6.13 16.85
N THR A 83 -25.37 6.08 17.87
CA THR A 83 -26.04 4.86 18.35
C THR A 83 -27.55 5.10 18.49
N GLN A 84 -28.28 4.04 18.80
CA GLN A 84 -29.70 4.07 19.12
C GLN A 84 -29.94 3.18 20.34
N ILE A 85 -30.81 3.65 21.24
CA ILE A 85 -31.36 2.83 22.32
C ILE A 85 -32.81 2.59 21.98
N THR A 86 -33.23 1.33 22.03
CA THR A 86 -34.58 0.89 21.66
C THR A 86 -35.19 0.16 22.84
N ASP A 87 -36.41 0.56 23.19
CA ASP A 87 -37.20 -0.13 24.21
C ASP A 87 -37.42 -1.59 23.82
N ASP A 88 -37.31 -2.50 24.79
CA ASP A 88 -37.63 -3.91 24.58
C ASP A 88 -39.17 -4.09 24.56
N PRO A 89 -39.74 -4.60 23.45
CA PRO A 89 -41.17 -4.92 23.38
C PRO A 89 -41.54 -6.20 24.15
N GLY A 90 -40.57 -7.01 24.58
CA GLY A 90 -40.79 -8.25 25.32
C GLY A 90 -41.24 -8.04 26.78
N PRO A 91 -41.99 -8.97 27.40
CA PRO A 91 -42.40 -8.84 28.79
C PRO A 91 -41.30 -9.27 29.79
N PRO A 92 -41.02 -8.48 30.86
CA PRO A 92 -41.60 -7.17 31.11
C PRO A 92 -41.02 -6.11 30.16
N SER A 93 -41.89 -5.38 29.47
CA SER A 93 -41.45 -4.27 28.62
C SER A 93 -40.98 -3.19 29.56
N SER A 94 -39.69 -2.89 29.53
CA SER A 94 -39.16 -1.80 30.30
C SER A 94 -38.38 -0.86 29.40
N THR A 95 -39.02 0.28 29.17
CA THR A 95 -38.34 1.53 28.84
C THR A 95 -37.17 1.75 29.82
N PRO A 96 -36.14 2.50 29.42
CA PRO A 96 -35.11 2.92 30.35
C PRO A 96 -35.73 3.56 31.61
N GLN A 97 -35.11 3.35 32.76
CA GLN A 97 -35.53 3.93 34.03
C GLN A 97 -34.49 4.93 34.55
N ALA A 98 -34.91 5.77 35.49
CA ALA A 98 -33.97 6.64 36.18
C ALA A 98 -32.88 5.79 36.87
N GLY A 99 -31.62 6.06 36.54
CA GLY A 99 -30.46 5.30 37.01
C GLY A 99 -29.90 4.29 36.01
N ASP A 100 -30.60 4.00 34.90
CA ASP A 100 -30.04 3.13 33.86
C ASP A 100 -28.89 3.82 33.12
N ILE A 101 -27.83 3.06 32.85
CA ILE A 101 -26.61 3.52 32.20
C ILE A 101 -26.32 2.67 30.97
N PHE A 102 -26.00 3.32 29.86
CA PHE A 102 -25.46 2.68 28.66
C PHE A 102 -24.09 3.25 28.36
N GLN A 103 -23.12 2.37 28.14
CA GLN A 103 -21.72 2.73 27.99
C GLN A 103 -21.30 2.59 26.53
N ILE A 104 -20.68 3.64 26.00
CA ILE A 104 -19.85 3.58 24.78
C ILE A 104 -18.40 3.55 25.24
N LYS A 105 -17.69 2.49 24.86
CA LYS A 105 -16.31 2.28 25.27
C LYS A 105 -15.44 1.97 24.08
N ASN A 106 -14.24 2.52 24.09
CA ASN A 106 -13.14 1.95 23.35
C ASN A 106 -12.68 0.71 24.12
N ASP A 107 -13.00 -0.49 23.62
CA ASP A 107 -12.50 -1.75 24.18
C ASP A 107 -11.00 -1.98 23.86
N GLY A 108 -10.35 -0.96 23.30
CA GLY A 108 -9.10 -1.09 22.59
C GLY A 108 -9.38 -1.73 21.24
N ASP A 109 -8.74 -1.24 20.18
CA ASP A 109 -8.36 -2.14 19.08
C ASP A 109 -7.36 -3.14 19.67
N ALA A 110 -7.87 -4.08 20.46
CA ALA A 110 -7.16 -5.27 20.75
C ALA A 110 -7.21 -6.06 19.44
N PHE A 111 -6.15 -5.95 18.64
CA PHE A 111 -5.72 -7.03 17.75
C PHE A 111 -5.39 -8.25 18.62
N GLN A 112 -6.39 -8.78 19.30
CA GLN A 112 -6.32 -9.98 20.09
C GLN A 112 -6.77 -11.08 19.16
N ILE A 113 -5.78 -11.74 18.54
CA ILE A 113 -5.98 -13.06 17.96
C ILE A 113 -6.28 -14.00 19.13
N MET A 114 -7.54 -14.05 19.57
CA MET A 114 -8.01 -15.08 20.49
C MET A 114 -8.55 -16.24 19.67
N ASN A 115 -8.31 -17.45 20.18
CA ASN A 115 -8.98 -18.63 19.68
C ASN A 115 -10.49 -18.49 19.94
N ASN A 116 -11.31 -18.69 18.91
CA ASN A 116 -12.77 -18.63 18.97
C ASN A 116 -13.33 -19.72 19.91
N GLN A 117 -13.39 -19.41 21.20
CA GLN A 117 -13.99 -20.25 22.25
C GLN A 117 -15.23 -19.53 22.79
N GLY A 118 -16.27 -19.43 21.95
CA GLY A 118 -17.54 -18.79 22.33
C GLY A 118 -18.11 -17.95 21.21
N GLY A 119 -18.58 -18.61 20.15
CA GLY A 119 -19.05 -17.95 18.93
C GLY A 119 -20.18 -16.95 19.18
N ILE A 120 -19.82 -15.67 19.14
CA ILE A 120 -20.70 -14.61 18.65
C ILE A 120 -19.87 -13.89 17.59
N GLY A 121 -20.06 -14.31 16.33
CA GLY A 121 -19.35 -13.77 15.18
C GLY A 121 -19.83 -12.36 14.87
N ASP A 122 -19.08 -11.36 15.33
CA ASP A 122 -19.30 -9.98 14.93
C ASP A 122 -18.77 -9.75 13.50
N ASN A 123 -19.66 -9.99 12.54
CA ASN A 123 -19.38 -9.87 11.11
C ASN A 123 -19.66 -8.46 10.57
N ARG A 124 -19.75 -7.42 11.42
CA ARG A 124 -20.05 -6.05 10.96
C ARG A 124 -19.05 -5.55 9.92
N ASN A 125 -17.75 -5.81 10.09
CA ASN A 125 -16.72 -5.39 9.12
C ASN A 125 -16.83 -6.18 7.81
N ALA A 126 -17.18 -7.47 7.87
CA ALA A 126 -17.47 -8.28 6.69
C ALA A 126 -18.74 -7.80 5.98
N LEU A 127 -19.76 -7.39 6.74
CA LEU A 127 -20.99 -6.80 6.22
C LEU A 127 -20.74 -5.41 5.62
N GLU A 128 -19.89 -4.58 6.22
CA GLU A 128 -19.48 -3.29 5.66
C GLU A 128 -18.59 -3.46 4.43
N LEU A 129 -17.74 -4.49 4.35
CA LEU A 129 -17.01 -4.86 3.14
C LEU A 129 -17.94 -5.30 2.01
N VAL A 130 -18.94 -6.14 2.31
CA VAL A 130 -19.99 -6.54 1.35
C VAL A 130 -20.84 -5.34 0.94
N LYS A 131 -21.15 -4.43 1.87
CA LYS A 131 -21.81 -3.17 1.55
C LYS A 131 -20.93 -2.28 0.68
N LEU A 132 -19.61 -2.22 0.90
CA LEU A 132 -18.69 -1.48 0.04
C LEU A 132 -18.61 -2.08 -1.38
N GLU A 133 -18.70 -3.41 -1.50
CA GLU A 133 -18.84 -4.10 -2.79
C GLU A 133 -20.11 -3.69 -3.52
N THR A 134 -21.22 -3.44 -2.79
CA THR A 134 -22.53 -3.10 -3.35
C THR A 134 -22.85 -1.59 -3.38
N LYS A 135 -22.12 -0.75 -2.65
CA LYS A 135 -22.28 0.72 -2.60
C LYS A 135 -21.61 1.32 -3.82
N GLN A 136 -22.28 1.13 -4.95
CA GLN A 136 -22.03 1.76 -6.24
C GLN A 136 -21.74 3.26 -6.08
N GLN A 137 -20.64 3.69 -6.70
CA GLN A 137 -20.24 5.05 -7.12
C GLN A 137 -18.90 5.52 -6.55
N LEU A 138 -17.83 4.78 -6.86
CA LEU A 138 -16.52 5.42 -7.02
C LEU A 138 -16.23 5.45 -8.52
N MET A 139 -16.12 6.67 -9.06
CA MET A 139 -15.65 6.96 -10.42
C MET A 139 -16.56 6.44 -11.56
N GLY A 140 -17.70 7.10 -11.79
CA GLY A 140 -18.41 7.01 -13.07
C GLY A 140 -19.23 5.75 -13.32
N GLY A 141 -19.57 4.98 -12.28
CA GLY A 141 -20.54 3.87 -12.37
C GLY A 141 -19.94 2.46 -12.47
N ASN A 142 -18.63 2.30 -12.30
CA ASN A 142 -17.99 0.97 -12.28
C ASN A 142 -17.95 0.37 -10.86
N ASN A 143 -18.15 -0.94 -10.76
CA ASN A 143 -18.00 -1.69 -9.51
C ASN A 143 -16.51 -1.89 -9.15
N TYR A 144 -16.21 -2.17 -7.88
CA TYR A 144 -14.83 -2.34 -7.39
C TYR A 144 -14.04 -3.41 -8.16
N ARG A 145 -14.72 -4.50 -8.56
CA ARG A 145 -14.17 -5.55 -9.42
C ARG A 145 -13.72 -4.99 -10.78
N GLY A 146 -14.49 -4.10 -11.39
CA GLY A 146 -14.17 -3.44 -12.66
C GLY A 146 -12.94 -2.54 -12.56
N VAL A 147 -12.84 -1.72 -11.51
CA VAL A 147 -11.67 -0.85 -11.28
C VAL A 147 -10.40 -1.67 -11.05
N TYR A 148 -10.49 -2.73 -10.24
CA TYR A 148 -9.36 -3.64 -10.00
C TYR A 148 -8.91 -4.37 -11.27
N SER A 149 -9.86 -4.89 -12.07
CA SER A 149 -9.54 -5.50 -13.36
C SER A 149 -8.93 -4.50 -14.35
N GLN A 150 -9.38 -3.24 -14.36
CA GLN A 150 -8.84 -2.19 -15.20
C GLN A 150 -7.41 -1.82 -14.81
N MET A 151 -7.11 -1.74 -13.51
CA MET A 151 -5.76 -1.50 -13.00
C MET A 151 -4.80 -2.63 -13.36
N ILE A 152 -5.21 -3.90 -13.21
CA ILE A 152 -4.38 -5.04 -13.64
C ILE A 152 -4.14 -5.00 -15.15
N ALA A 153 -5.17 -4.68 -15.94
CA ALA A 153 -5.04 -4.57 -17.39
C ALA A 153 -4.06 -3.45 -17.78
N GLU A 154 -4.09 -2.32 -17.09
CA GLU A 154 -3.20 -1.19 -17.33
C GLU A 154 -1.74 -1.50 -16.96
N VAL A 155 -1.50 -2.11 -15.79
CA VAL A 155 -0.17 -2.57 -15.38
C VAL A 155 0.37 -3.62 -16.36
N GLY A 156 -0.46 -4.57 -16.79
CA GLY A 156 -0.08 -5.58 -17.78
C GLY A 156 0.19 -4.98 -19.18
N ALA A 157 -0.52 -3.92 -19.56
CA ALA A 157 -0.24 -3.19 -20.79
C ALA A 157 1.06 -2.38 -20.68
N GLN A 158 1.32 -1.75 -19.53
CA GLN A 158 2.55 -1.01 -19.27
C GLN A 158 3.77 -1.94 -19.23
N GLY A 159 3.68 -3.09 -18.57
CA GLY A 159 4.75 -4.10 -18.55
C GLY A 159 5.12 -4.56 -19.96
N ARG A 160 4.14 -4.88 -20.80
CA ARG A 160 4.38 -5.23 -22.22
C ARG A 160 5.01 -4.10 -23.03
N ARG A 161 4.65 -2.84 -22.76
CA ARG A 161 5.29 -1.68 -23.40
C ARG A 161 6.75 -1.54 -22.99
N VAL A 162 7.05 -1.72 -21.70
CA VAL A 162 8.42 -1.67 -21.18
C VAL A 162 9.27 -2.79 -21.77
N GLU A 163 8.75 -4.02 -21.83
CA GLU A 163 9.44 -5.16 -22.44
C GLU A 163 9.78 -4.90 -23.92
N ASN A 164 8.79 -4.46 -24.71
CA ASN A 164 9.02 -4.12 -26.12
C ASN A 164 10.04 -2.97 -26.30
N THR A 165 10.03 -2.01 -25.37
CA THR A 165 11.00 -0.91 -25.36
C THR A 165 12.40 -1.42 -25.03
N LEU A 166 12.54 -2.32 -24.06
CA LEU A 166 13.80 -2.95 -23.69
C LEU A 166 14.41 -3.70 -24.88
N VAL A 167 13.63 -4.57 -25.54
CA VAL A 167 14.06 -5.31 -26.73
C VAL A 167 14.52 -4.36 -27.85
N SER A 168 13.81 -3.26 -28.06
CA SER A 168 14.20 -2.26 -29.05
C SER A 168 15.51 -1.55 -28.68
N GLN A 169 15.72 -1.23 -27.41
CA GLN A 169 16.95 -0.59 -26.91
C GLN A 169 18.15 -1.53 -26.95
N GLU A 170 17.96 -2.81 -26.65
CA GLU A 170 19.01 -3.83 -26.79
C GLU A 170 19.45 -3.98 -28.25
N ALA A 171 18.50 -4.03 -29.19
CA ALA A 171 18.81 -4.07 -30.62
C ALA A 171 19.58 -2.81 -31.09
N LEU A 172 19.20 -1.62 -30.59
CA LEU A 172 19.92 -0.37 -30.88
C LEU A 172 21.33 -0.35 -30.28
N LEU A 173 21.50 -0.89 -29.07
CA LEU A 173 22.79 -1.00 -28.41
C LEU A 173 23.71 -1.97 -29.16
N GLU A 174 23.19 -3.12 -29.57
CA GLU A 174 23.93 -4.11 -30.37
C GLU A 174 24.39 -3.49 -31.69
N GLN A 175 23.47 -2.85 -32.43
CA GLN A 175 23.80 -2.16 -33.68
C GLN A 175 24.86 -1.07 -33.49
N SER A 176 24.76 -0.29 -32.42
CA SER A 176 25.72 0.77 -32.09
C SER A 176 27.09 0.18 -31.73
N THR A 177 27.11 -0.95 -31.03
CA THR A 177 28.34 -1.66 -30.67
C THR A 177 29.02 -2.23 -31.91
N LEU A 178 28.28 -2.90 -32.80
CA LEU A 178 28.78 -3.39 -34.08
C LEU A 178 29.31 -2.26 -34.97
N THR A 179 28.64 -1.11 -34.97
CA THR A 179 29.10 0.08 -35.73
C THR A 179 30.36 0.67 -35.11
N ARG A 180 30.45 0.70 -33.78
CA ARG A 180 31.67 1.13 -33.09
C ARG A 180 32.83 0.19 -33.38
N GLU A 181 32.59 -1.12 -33.38
CA GLU A 181 33.57 -2.15 -33.71
C GLU A 181 33.97 -2.12 -35.19
N SER A 182 33.07 -1.76 -36.11
CA SER A 182 33.44 -1.64 -37.53
C SER A 182 34.28 -0.40 -37.82
N ILE A 183 34.09 0.69 -37.06
CA ILE A 183 34.88 1.93 -37.21
C ILE A 183 36.18 1.88 -36.38
N SER A 184 36.15 1.30 -35.18
CA SER A 184 37.28 1.22 -34.25
C SER A 184 38.02 -0.11 -34.31
N GLY A 185 37.50 -1.10 -35.03
CA GLY A 185 38.11 -2.39 -35.22
C GLY A 185 39.33 -2.24 -36.10
N VAL A 186 40.51 -2.32 -35.48
CA VAL A 186 41.78 -2.46 -36.19
C VAL A 186 41.68 -3.73 -37.03
N ASN A 187 41.78 -3.59 -38.35
CA ASN A 187 41.83 -4.74 -39.24
C ASN A 187 43.20 -5.39 -39.07
N LEU A 188 43.29 -6.40 -38.20
CA LEU A 188 44.53 -7.09 -37.86
C LEU A 188 45.23 -7.67 -39.10
N ASP A 189 44.48 -8.01 -40.15
CA ASP A 189 45.04 -8.49 -41.42
C ASP A 189 45.71 -7.35 -42.21
N GLU A 190 45.13 -6.15 -42.18
CA GLU A 190 45.72 -4.96 -42.80
C GLU A 190 46.95 -4.47 -42.02
N GLU A 191 46.88 -4.47 -40.69
CA GLU A 191 48.01 -4.14 -39.82
C GLU A 191 49.15 -5.17 -39.96
N ALA A 192 48.83 -6.46 -40.08
CA ALA A 192 49.81 -7.52 -40.33
C ALA A 192 50.44 -7.40 -41.73
N ALA A 193 49.66 -7.08 -42.77
CA ALA A 193 50.17 -6.83 -44.11
C ALA A 193 51.11 -5.61 -44.12
N ASN A 194 50.74 -4.53 -43.42
CA ASN A 194 51.59 -3.36 -43.24
C ASN A 194 52.87 -3.69 -42.47
N LEU A 195 52.78 -4.52 -41.43
CA LEU A 195 53.93 -4.98 -40.64
C LEU A 195 54.90 -5.82 -41.49
N VAL A 196 54.40 -6.77 -42.28
CA VAL A 196 55.22 -7.54 -43.23
C VAL A 196 55.89 -6.62 -44.25
N ARG A 197 55.16 -5.63 -44.77
CA ARG A 197 55.70 -4.63 -45.69
C ARG A 197 56.80 -3.79 -45.04
N PHE A 198 56.63 -3.37 -43.79
CA PHE A 198 57.67 -2.64 -43.04
C PHE A 198 58.91 -3.50 -42.78
N GLN A 199 58.75 -4.80 -42.47
CA GLN A 199 59.87 -5.73 -42.33
C GLN A 199 60.65 -5.88 -43.63
N GLN A 200 59.96 -6.09 -44.76
CA GLN A 200 60.61 -6.18 -46.08
C GLN A 200 61.34 -4.89 -46.45
N ALA A 201 60.73 -3.73 -46.19
CA ALA A 201 61.38 -2.44 -46.42
C ALA A 201 62.63 -2.24 -45.54
N TYR A 202 62.58 -2.70 -44.29
CA TYR A 202 63.73 -2.66 -43.38
C TYR A 202 64.87 -3.57 -43.83
N GLU A 203 64.56 -4.81 -44.25
CA GLU A 203 65.54 -5.75 -44.80
C GLU A 203 66.20 -5.18 -46.08
N ALA A 204 65.40 -4.60 -46.98
CA ALA A 204 65.91 -3.94 -48.17
C ALA A 204 66.81 -2.74 -47.82
N ALA A 205 66.42 -1.90 -46.87
CA ALA A 205 67.24 -0.79 -46.40
C ALA A 205 68.57 -1.28 -45.78
N ALA A 206 68.54 -2.37 -45.00
CA ALA A 206 69.74 -2.97 -44.42
C ALA A 206 70.70 -3.50 -45.51
N GLN A 207 70.17 -4.14 -46.56
CA GLN A 207 70.96 -4.57 -47.72
C GLN A 207 71.57 -3.39 -48.48
N ILE A 208 70.84 -2.29 -48.65
CA ILE A 208 71.35 -1.06 -49.26
C ILE A 208 72.50 -0.49 -48.43
N ILE A 209 72.37 -0.44 -47.10
CA ILE A 209 73.43 0.03 -46.20
C ILE A 209 74.65 -0.89 -46.28
N GLN A 210 74.46 -2.20 -46.29
CA GLN A 210 75.56 -3.16 -46.40
C GLN A 210 76.31 -3.01 -47.73
N THR A 211 75.58 -2.86 -48.83
CA THR A 211 76.15 -2.60 -50.16
C THR A 211 76.88 -1.26 -50.19
N SER A 212 76.30 -0.22 -49.59
CA SER A 212 76.92 1.10 -49.49
C SER A 212 78.22 1.07 -48.70
N ASN A 213 78.25 0.36 -47.56
CA ASN A 213 79.45 0.16 -46.75
C ASN A 213 80.53 -0.63 -47.52
N ALA A 214 80.14 -1.65 -48.28
CA ALA A 214 81.05 -2.40 -49.13
C ALA A 214 81.66 -1.50 -50.21
N LEU A 215 80.85 -0.73 -50.93
CA LEU A 215 81.32 0.25 -51.92
C LEU A 215 82.27 1.28 -51.30
N PHE A 216 81.93 1.80 -50.11
CA PHE A 216 82.77 2.76 -49.39
C PHE A 216 84.13 2.15 -49.01
N SER A 217 84.13 0.89 -48.56
CA SER A 217 85.34 0.17 -48.19
C SER A 217 86.23 -0.10 -49.41
N THR A 218 85.65 -0.53 -50.53
CA THR A 218 86.37 -0.72 -51.80
C THR A 218 86.98 0.58 -52.32
N LEU A 219 86.24 1.70 -52.26
CA LEU A 219 86.78 3.01 -52.63
C LEU A 219 87.95 3.43 -51.72
N LEU A 220 87.84 3.17 -50.42
CA LEU A 220 88.88 3.51 -49.44
C LEU A 220 90.15 2.64 -49.61
N GLU A 221 89.99 1.37 -49.98
CA GLU A 221 91.09 0.46 -50.29
C GLU A 221 91.80 0.85 -51.59
N ALA A 222 91.04 1.22 -52.63
CA ALA A 222 91.58 1.68 -53.91
C ALA A 222 92.35 3.02 -53.83
N VAL A 223 92.08 3.86 -52.81
CA VAL A 223 92.80 5.13 -52.56
C VAL A 223 94.03 4.94 -51.65
N LYS A 224 94.13 3.81 -50.94
CA LYS A 224 95.24 3.51 -50.02
C LYS A 224 96.34 2.63 -50.63
N GLY A 225 96.12 2.07 -51.82
CA GLY A 225 97.15 1.42 -52.65
C GLY A 225 97.67 2.37 -53.73
#